data_AF-A0A022G2X7-F1
#
_entry.id   AF-A0A022G2X7-F1
#
_cell.length_a   1.000
_cell.length_b   1.000
_cell.length_c   1.000
_cell.angle_alpha   90.00
_cell.angle_beta   90.00
_cell.angle_gamma   90.00
#
_symmetry.space_group_name_H-M   'P 1'
#
loop_
_entity.id
_entity.type
_entity.pdbx_description
1 polymer ?
#
loop_
_entity_poly.entity_id
_entity_poly.type
_entity_poly.pdbx_seq_one_letter_code
_entity_poly.pdbx_strand_id
1 'polypeptide(L)' 'MDAKTFLKQFGAEEAARVSEAAGTNYAYFSQIAHGHRRPSVRLTERLVVASEGKLDFVSLLQSKDHQATVAESAASPA' A
#
# COMPACT_ATOMS: atom_id res chain seq x y z
N MET A 1 -2.06 -6.26 -0.25
CA MET A 1 -3.10 -5.20 -0.08
C MET A 1 -2.50 -3.81 -0.35
N ASP A 2 -3.32 -2.78 -0.58
CA ASP A 2 -2.83 -1.40 -0.77
C ASP A 2 -2.55 -0.69 0.57
N ALA A 3 -1.82 0.42 0.51
CA ALA A 3 -1.41 1.17 1.71
C ALA A 3 -2.60 1.73 2.52
N LYS A 4 -3.72 2.08 1.87
CA LYS A 4 -4.91 2.56 2.58
C LYS A 4 -5.60 1.43 3.35
N THR A 5 -5.74 0.25 2.74
CA THR A 5 -6.31 -0.91 3.44
C THR A 5 -5.42 -1.33 4.59
N PHE A 6 -4.09 -1.29 4.41
CA PHE A 6 -3.13 -1.57 5.47
C PHE A 6 -3.33 -0.64 6.69
N LEU A 7 -3.44 0.68 6.47
CA LEU A 7 -3.71 1.64 7.55
C LEU A 7 -5.05 1.38 8.26
N LYS A 8 -6.09 1.02 7.50
CA LYS A 8 -7.40 0.73 8.07
C LYS A 8 -7.40 -0.55 8.92
N GLN A 9 -6.61 -1.55 8.52
CA GLN A 9 -6.60 -2.87 9.16
C GLN A 9 -5.66 -2.95 10.35
N PHE A 10 -4.44 -2.41 10.24
CA PHE A 10 -3.41 -2.51 11.28
C PHE A 10 -3.20 -1.21 12.09
N GLY A 11 -3.72 -0.09 11.59
CA GLY A 11 -3.60 1.21 12.25
C GLY A 11 -2.30 1.94 11.94
N ALA A 12 -2.17 3.12 12.57
CA ALA A 12 -1.05 4.03 12.32
C ALA A 12 0.27 3.54 12.92
N GLU A 13 0.24 2.88 14.08
CA GLU A 13 1.45 2.39 14.75
C GLU A 13 2.18 1.32 13.92
N GLU A 14 1.44 0.35 13.40
CA GLU A 14 2.04 -0.70 12.57
C GLU A 14 2.55 -0.14 11.24
N ALA A 15 1.81 0.79 10.64
CA ALA A 15 2.28 1.49 9.43
C ALA A 15 3.56 2.29 9.69
N ALA A 16 3.70 2.93 10.86
CA ALA A 16 4.92 3.62 11.25
C ALA A 16 6.09 2.64 11.38
N ARG A 17 5.90 1.50 12.06
CA ARG A 17 6.93 0.45 12.19
C ARG A 17 7.39 -0.09 10.84
N VAL A 18 6.46 -0.45 9.96
CA VAL A 18 6.78 -0.93 8.60
C VAL A 18 7.51 0.14 7.80
N SER A 19 7.10 1.40 7.94
CA SER A 19 7.74 2.53 7.26
C SER A 19 9.18 2.73 7.74
N GLU A 20 9.41 2.71 9.05
CA GLU A 20 10.75 2.86 9.63
C GLU A 20 11.66 1.70 9.23
N ALA A 21 11.17 0.46 9.29
CA ALA A 21 11.91 -0.72 8.82
C ALA A 21 12.24 -0.63 7.32
N ALA A 22 11.33 -0.09 6.51
CA ALA A 22 11.56 0.21 5.10
C ALA A 22 12.42 1.46 4.85
N GLY A 23 12.90 2.14 5.91
CA GLY A 23 13.76 3.32 5.82
C GLY A 23 13.05 4.58 5.32
N THR A 24 11.75 4.70 5.57
CA THR A 24 10.94 5.90 5.35
C THR A 24 10.23 6.29 6.64
N ASN A 25 9.18 7.09 6.57
CA ASN A 25 8.39 7.51 7.72
C ASN A 25 6.89 7.40 7.46
N TYR A 26 6.13 7.43 8.55
CA TYR A 26 4.66 7.34 8.52
C TYR A 26 4.01 8.43 7.66
N ALA A 27 4.53 9.67 7.70
CA ALA A 27 3.95 10.78 6.94
C ALA A 27 4.05 10.51 5.42
N TYR A 28 5.18 10.01 4.96
CA TYR A 28 5.39 9.61 3.57
C TYR A 28 4.51 8.41 3.19
N PHE A 29 4.42 7.42 4.06
CA PHE A 29 3.52 6.27 3.87
C PHE A 29 2.05 6.70 3.76
N SER A 30 1.61 7.64 4.60
CA SER A 30 0.27 8.21 4.53
C SER A 30 0.04 8.96 3.21
N GLN A 31 1.04 9.70 2.70
CA GLN A 31 0.94 10.33 1.37
C GLN A 31 0.78 9.30 0.25
N ILE A 32 1.46 8.15 0.35
CA ILE A 32 1.28 7.03 -0.59
C ILE A 32 -0.15 6.47 -0.48
N ALA A 33 -0.63 6.20 0.74
CA ALA A 33 -1.96 5.67 0.99
C ALA A 33 -3.10 6.57 0.48
N HIS A 34 -2.92 7.88 0.55
CA HIS A 34 -3.86 8.86 0.03
C HIS A 34 -3.65 9.16 -1.47
N GLY A 35 -2.62 8.59 -2.10
CA GLY A 35 -2.34 8.75 -3.52
C GLY A 35 -1.63 10.06 -3.90
N HIS A 36 -1.15 10.83 -2.93
CA HIS A 36 -0.42 12.10 -3.17
C HIS A 36 0.99 11.87 -3.73
N ARG A 37 1.58 10.70 -3.49
CA ARG A 37 2.93 10.34 -3.93
C ARG A 37 2.96 8.91 -4.46
N ARG A 38 3.79 8.69 -5.49
CA ARG A 38 4.19 7.34 -5.92
C ARG A 38 5.55 7.02 -5.30
N PRO A 39 5.67 5.92 -4.54
CA PRO A 39 6.96 5.45 -4.06
C PRO A 39 7.83 4.97 -5.22
N SER A 40 9.15 4.97 -5.01
CA SER A 40 10.08 4.34 -5.95
C SER A 40 9.99 2.81 -5.84
N VAL A 41 10.33 2.10 -6.92
CA VAL A 41 10.35 0.62 -6.96
C VAL A 41 11.13 0.02 -5.78
N ARG A 42 12.32 0.57 -5.49
CA ARG A 42 13.15 0.13 -4.35
C ARG A 42 12.47 0.35 -3.00
N LEU A 43 11.75 1.46 -2.81
CA LEU A 43 11.03 1.71 -1.57
C LEU A 43 9.84 0.75 -1.43
N THR A 44 9.13 0.49 -2.52
CA THR A 44 8.03 -0.47 -2.57
C THR A 44 8.49 -1.86 -2.17
N GLU A 45 9.59 -2.36 -2.74
CA GLU A 45 10.18 -3.65 -2.34
C GLU A 45 10.47 -3.70 -0.84
N ARG A 46 11.09 -2.65 -0.29
CA ARG A 46 11.38 -2.57 1.14
C ARG A 46 10.13 -2.57 2.01
N LEU A 47 9.07 -1.89 1.59
CA LEU A 47 7.78 -1.88 2.29
C LEU A 47 7.10 -3.26 2.25
N VAL A 48 7.13 -3.94 1.11
CA VAL A 48 6.59 -5.30 0.97
C VAL A 48 7.33 -6.26 1.89
N VAL A 49 8.67 -6.23 1.89
CA VAL A 49 9.50 -7.07 2.76
C VAL A 49 9.28 -6.73 4.24
N ALA A 50 9.28 -5.44 4.60
CA ALA A 50 9.08 -4.98 5.98
C ALA A 50 7.68 -5.30 6.52
N SER A 51 6.68 -5.39 5.64
CA SER A 51 5.32 -5.81 5.97
C SER A 51 5.12 -7.33 5.91
N GLU A 52 6.19 -8.11 5.70
CA GLU A 52 6.14 -9.58 5.58
C GLU A 52 5.18 -10.05 4.45
N GLY A 53 5.12 -9.30 3.35
CA GLY A 53 4.23 -9.60 2.22
C GLY A 53 2.77 -9.20 2.42
N LYS A 54 2.42 -8.50 3.51
CA LYS A 54 1.05 -7.96 3.70
C LYS A 54 0.75 -6.88 2.65
N LEU A 55 1.70 -5.99 2.38
CA LEU A 55 1.59 -4.99 1.30
C LEU A 55 1.85 -5.64 -0.06
N ASP A 56 1.08 -5.20 -1.06
CA ASP A 56 1.26 -5.64 -2.43
C ASP A 56 2.05 -4.60 -3.24
N PHE A 57 3.05 -5.08 -3.98
CA PHE A 57 3.97 -4.25 -4.75
C PHE A 57 3.25 -3.45 -5.84
N VAL A 58 2.36 -4.11 -6.58
CA VAL A 58 1.62 -3.50 -7.69
C VAL A 58 0.65 -2.46 -7.15
N SER A 59 -0.06 -2.78 -6.08
CA SER A 59 -1.02 -1.89 -5.41
C SER A 59 -0.36 -0.62 -4.84
N LEU A 60 0.89 -0.69 -4.40
CA LEU A 60 1.66 0.47 -3.92
C LEU A 60 2.15 1.38 -5.06
N LEU A 61 2.38 0.83 -6.25
CA LEU A 61 2.84 1.57 -7.42
C LEU A 61 1.71 2.19 -8.24
N GLN A 62 0.50 1.64 -8.13
CA GLN A 62 -0.69 2.15 -8.79
C GLN A 62 -1.31 3.26 -7.93
N SER A 63 -1.14 4.51 -8.38
CA SER A 63 -1.94 5.64 -7.87
C SER A 63 -3.43 5.37 -8.13
N LYS A 64 -4.27 5.86 -7.23
CA LYS A 64 -5.71 5.53 -7.10
C LYS A 64 -6.62 5.78 -8.31
N ASP A 65 -6.10 6.18 -9.46
CA ASP A 65 -6.91 6.29 -10.67
C ASP A 65 -7.23 4.91 -11.31
N HIS A 66 -6.68 3.80 -10.80
CA HIS A 66 -6.89 2.46 -11.40
C HIS A 66 -7.62 1.41 -10.54
N GLN A 67 -7.84 1.65 -9.24
CA GLN A 67 -8.43 0.63 -8.35
C GLN A 67 -9.97 0.68 -8.27
N ALA A 68 -10.63 1.56 -9.04
CA ALA A 68 -12.08 1.57 -9.15
C ALA A 68 -12.63 0.53 -10.15
N THR A 69 -11.79 -0.15 -10.94
CA THR A 69 -12.25 -0.96 -12.08
C THR A 69 -12.16 -2.48 -11.86
N VAL A 70 -11.43 -2.97 -10.85
CA VAL A 70 -11.21 -4.43 -10.68
C VAL A 70 -12.05 -5.11 -9.61
N ALA A 71 -12.84 -4.35 -8.82
CA ALA A 71 -13.74 -4.94 -7.82
C ALA A 71 -15.10 -5.39 -8.37
N GLU A 72 -15.42 -5.08 -9.64
CA GLU A 72 -16.73 -5.40 -10.26
C GLU A 72 -16.69 -6.57 -11.25
N SER A 73 -15.57 -7.31 -11.37
CA SER A 73 -15.43 -8.43 -12.33
C SER A 73 -15.07 -9.75 -11.63
N ALA A 74 -15.66 -10.01 -10.48
CA ALA A 74 -15.62 -11.33 -9.83
C ALA A 74 -17.00 -11.81 -9.33
N ALA A 75 -18.09 -11.22 -9.83
CA ALA A 75 -19.44 -11.74 -9.62
C ALA A 75 -20.08 -12.11 -10.96
N SER A 76 -20.25 -13.43 -11.16
CA SER A 76 -21.00 -14.13 -12.21
C SER A 76 -20.34 -14.25 -13.61
N PRO A 77 -20.45 -15.43 -14.26
CA PRO A 77 -21.73 -16.11 -14.47
C PRO A 77 -21.77 -17.63 -14.21
N ALA A 78 -22.90 -18.09 -13.71
CA ALA A 78 -23.49 -19.39 -14.00
C ALA A 78 -24.99 -19.19 -14.28
#